data_AF-A0A7V8W766-F1
#
_entry.id   AF-A0A7V8W766-F1
#
_cell.length_a   1.000
_cell.length_b   1.000
_cell.length_c   1.000
_cell.angle_alpha   90.00
_cell.angle_beta   90.00
_cell.angle_gamma   90.00
#
_symmetry.space_group_name_H-M   'P 1'
#
loop_
_entity.id
_entity.type
_entity.pdbx_description
1 polymer ?
#
loop_
_entity_poly.entity_id
_entity_poly.type
_entity_poly.pdbx_seq_one_letter_code
_entity_poly.pdbx_strand_id
1 'polypeptide(L)'
;MRNKRTDLPRSGNDRIIVRWLGVLMILVAAPPGWGHDAAVNPVGQVTAVQGRVIVAHSGESKPLRVNVPDEIVPHDVIQTDGKSRSKILFQDDTLLTIGENSIVEIAEHTYDSSVDIRSVTLKLAEGKLRALVGRIFGGQGSTFIVRTPTAFAASQGTYFVVWTDGAMSGVANIGTTGQVSFTSGSRTVVLNPGQFTVAAAHTAPATPSSLVGAPADVNQAVALTEFKDAFISESAKDVLRGLDRRREPVAAMQWSNLAAMHTPPAVISGAVTPPVIPPPPVHASPVSPPVPPASPPRPVAPPSPPPTPPIPPPPPPPTIR
;
A
#
# COMPACT_ATOMS: atom_id res chain seq x y z
N MET A 1 53.09 -97.76 -13.34
CA MET A 1 54.48 -97.81 -12.84
C MET A 1 55.13 -96.46 -13.06
N ARG A 2 55.93 -96.05 -12.08
CA ARG A 2 56.53 -94.73 -11.85
C ARG A 2 57.55 -94.39 -12.94
N ASN A 3 57.34 -93.29 -13.68
CA ASN A 3 58.45 -92.65 -14.40
C ASN A 3 58.75 -91.26 -13.81
N LYS A 4 60.03 -91.13 -13.50
CA LYS A 4 60.72 -90.04 -12.82
C LYS A 4 61.51 -89.27 -13.89
N ARG A 5 61.71 -87.98 -13.62
CA ARG A 5 62.73 -87.08 -14.20
C ARG A 5 62.50 -86.70 -15.67
N THR A 6 62.85 -85.53 -16.17
CA THR A 6 63.35 -84.23 -15.70
C THR A 6 63.20 -83.33 -16.95
N ASP A 7 63.20 -82.01 -16.78
CA ASP A 7 63.93 -81.04 -17.63
C ASP A 7 63.20 -79.68 -17.63
N LEU A 8 63.86 -78.71 -17.00
CA LEU A 8 63.67 -77.26 -17.16
C LEU A 8 64.41 -76.82 -18.45
N PRO A 9 64.44 -75.53 -18.83
CA PRO A 9 63.42 -74.47 -18.84
C PRO A 9 63.29 -73.87 -20.27
N ARG A 10 62.25 -73.08 -20.57
CA ARG A 10 62.40 -72.02 -21.59
C ARG A 10 61.30 -70.98 -21.58
N SER A 11 61.77 -69.73 -21.50
CA SER A 11 61.36 -68.64 -22.37
C SER A 11 59.93 -68.13 -22.27
N GLY A 12 59.83 -66.95 -21.64
CA GLY A 12 59.25 -65.82 -22.34
C GLY A 12 57.85 -65.46 -21.92
N ASN A 13 57.73 -64.22 -21.45
CA ASN A 13 56.60 -63.34 -21.70
C ASN A 13 55.23 -63.88 -21.27
N ASP A 14 54.65 -63.31 -20.22
CA ASP A 14 53.97 -62.03 -20.38
C ASP A 14 53.10 -61.66 -19.16
N ARG A 15 53.11 -60.36 -18.87
CA ARG A 15 52.03 -59.58 -18.26
C ARG A 15 51.84 -59.67 -16.73
N ILE A 16 52.59 -58.77 -16.11
CA ILE A 16 52.33 -58.08 -14.86
C ILE A 16 50.85 -57.64 -14.78
N ILE A 17 50.10 -58.20 -13.83
CA ILE A 17 48.80 -57.69 -13.38
C ILE A 17 49.06 -56.88 -12.09
N VAL A 18 49.28 -55.57 -12.21
CA VAL A 18 49.33 -54.66 -11.05
C VAL A 18 47.90 -54.40 -10.59
N ARG A 19 47.55 -54.94 -9.41
CA ARG A 19 46.36 -54.59 -8.64
C ARG A 19 46.50 -53.14 -8.16
N TRP A 20 45.71 -52.23 -8.72
CA TRP A 20 45.56 -50.87 -8.17
C TRP A 20 44.46 -50.86 -7.11
N LEU A 21 44.85 -50.51 -5.88
CA LEU A 21 43.96 -50.19 -4.77
C LEU A 21 43.32 -48.82 -5.04
N GLY A 22 42.03 -48.81 -5.41
CA GLY A 22 41.26 -47.58 -5.56
C GLY A 22 40.67 -47.13 -4.21
N VAL A 23 41.17 -46.02 -3.66
CA VAL A 23 40.54 -45.31 -2.54
C VAL A 23 39.34 -44.54 -3.09
N LEU A 24 38.14 -44.93 -2.65
CA LEU A 24 36.86 -44.30 -2.99
C LEU A 24 36.68 -43.01 -2.17
N MET A 25 36.94 -41.86 -2.78
CA MET A 25 36.62 -40.53 -2.25
C MET A 25 35.14 -40.25 -2.55
N ILE A 26 34.27 -40.40 -1.55
CA ILE A 26 32.86 -40.01 -1.65
C ILE A 26 32.81 -38.48 -1.65
N LEU A 27 32.64 -37.92 -2.84
CA LEU A 27 32.27 -36.52 -3.04
C LEU A 27 30.81 -36.37 -2.57
N VAL A 28 30.61 -35.82 -1.38
CA VAL A 28 29.29 -35.42 -0.89
C VAL A 28 28.81 -34.27 -1.76
N ALA A 29 28.03 -34.60 -2.80
CA ALA A 29 27.25 -33.64 -3.54
C ALA A 29 26.19 -33.08 -2.60
N ALA A 30 26.45 -31.91 -2.01
CA ALA A 30 25.45 -31.14 -1.31
C ALA A 30 24.30 -30.87 -2.31
N PRO A 31 23.05 -31.31 -2.04
CA PRO A 31 21.95 -30.96 -2.90
C PRO A 31 21.85 -29.42 -2.95
N PRO A 32 21.65 -28.82 -4.14
CA PRO A 32 21.43 -27.39 -4.26
C PRO A 32 20.29 -27.03 -3.32
N GLY A 33 20.61 -26.17 -2.34
CA GLY A 33 19.67 -25.73 -1.33
C GLY A 33 18.41 -25.25 -2.03
N TRP A 34 17.29 -25.89 -1.71
CA TRP A 34 15.98 -25.38 -2.05
C TRP A 34 15.92 -23.95 -1.52
N GLY A 35 15.90 -22.98 -2.42
CA GLY A 35 15.50 -21.64 -2.07
C GLY A 35 14.13 -21.79 -1.42
N HIS A 36 14.05 -21.45 -0.13
CA HIS A 36 12.76 -21.24 0.51
C HIS A 36 12.18 -20.03 -0.21
N ASP A 37 11.29 -20.29 -1.18
CA ASP A 37 10.43 -19.26 -1.72
C ASP A 37 9.74 -18.66 -0.49
N ALA A 38 10.06 -17.40 -0.18
CA ALA A 38 9.52 -16.75 1.00
C ALA A 38 8.01 -16.74 0.79
N ALA A 39 7.29 -17.54 1.58
CA ALA A 39 5.84 -17.65 1.46
C ALA A 39 5.24 -16.24 1.57
N VAL A 40 4.76 -15.73 0.44
CA VAL A 40 4.08 -14.44 0.39
C VAL A 40 2.71 -14.67 1.03
N ASN A 41 2.52 -14.13 2.23
CA ASN A 41 1.24 -14.27 2.93
C ASN A 41 0.17 -13.45 2.17
N PRO A 42 -0.96 -14.08 1.79
CA PRO A 42 -2.08 -13.36 1.21
C PRO A 42 -2.55 -12.24 2.13
N VAL A 43 -3.04 -11.14 1.57
CA VAL A 43 -3.64 -10.00 2.31
C VAL A 43 -5.16 -10.05 2.28
N GLY A 44 -5.72 -10.76 1.29
CA GLY A 44 -7.16 -10.91 1.14
C GLY A 44 -7.56 -11.96 0.12
N GLN A 45 -8.86 -12.15 -0.03
CA GLN A 45 -9.46 -13.11 -0.95
C GLN A 45 -10.56 -12.45 -1.77
N VAL A 46 -10.62 -12.79 -3.05
CA VAL A 46 -11.67 -12.33 -3.96
C VAL A 46 -12.94 -13.11 -3.67
N THR A 47 -14.01 -12.38 -3.39
CA THR A 47 -15.31 -12.93 -2.96
C THR A 47 -16.37 -12.84 -4.06
N ALA A 48 -16.22 -11.89 -4.99
CA ALA A 48 -17.08 -11.74 -6.16
C ALA A 48 -16.34 -11.05 -7.31
N VAL A 49 -16.63 -11.46 -8.55
CA VAL A 49 -16.12 -10.84 -9.78
C VAL A 49 -17.27 -10.66 -10.77
N GLN A 50 -17.35 -9.49 -11.37
CA GLN A 50 -18.26 -9.18 -12.48
C GLN A 50 -17.44 -8.59 -13.63
N GLY A 51 -17.68 -9.05 -14.86
CA GLY A 51 -17.00 -8.54 -16.05
C GLY A 51 -15.54 -8.99 -16.16
N ARG A 52 -14.67 -8.10 -16.66
CA ARG A 52 -13.23 -8.34 -16.80
C ARG A 52 -12.47 -7.64 -15.67
N VAL A 53 -11.82 -8.46 -14.86
CA VAL A 53 -10.92 -8.02 -13.79
C VAL A 53 -9.60 -8.74 -13.98
N ILE A 54 -8.51 -7.99 -13.93
CA ILE A 54 -7.15 -8.52 -14.00
C ILE A 54 -6.34 -8.08 -12.77
N VAL A 55 -5.38 -8.90 -12.39
CA VAL A 55 -4.42 -8.62 -11.31
C VAL A 55 -3.01 -8.77 -11.88
N ALA A 56 -2.13 -7.85 -11.53
CA ALA A 56 -0.71 -7.94 -11.81
C ALA A 56 0.03 -8.15 -10.48
N HIS A 57 0.66 -9.32 -10.33
CA HIS A 57 1.46 -9.66 -9.18
C HIS A 57 2.87 -9.09 -9.31
N SER A 58 3.47 -8.67 -8.20
CA SER A 58 4.85 -8.20 -8.18
C SER A 58 5.80 -9.32 -8.61
N GLY A 59 6.60 -9.07 -9.64
CA GLY A 59 7.55 -10.04 -10.20
C GLY A 59 6.98 -10.91 -11.32
N GLU A 60 5.68 -10.85 -11.59
CA GLU A 60 5.09 -11.50 -12.76
C GLU A 60 5.08 -10.58 -13.98
N SER A 61 5.37 -11.15 -15.14
CA SER A 61 5.50 -10.39 -16.39
C SER A 61 4.17 -10.08 -17.07
N LYS A 62 3.07 -10.74 -16.67
CA LYS A 62 1.77 -10.62 -17.32
C LYS A 62 0.64 -10.54 -16.28
N PRO A 63 -0.33 -9.63 -16.46
CA PRO A 63 -1.54 -9.65 -15.65
C PRO A 63 -2.34 -10.95 -15.86
N LEU A 64 -2.86 -11.48 -14.76
CA LEU A 64 -3.73 -12.65 -14.72
C LEU A 64 -5.19 -12.22 -14.60
N ARG A 65 -6.11 -13.06 -15.09
CA ARG A 65 -7.54 -12.83 -14.90
C ARG A 65 -7.93 -13.26 -13.49
N VAL A 66 -8.65 -12.39 -12.79
CA VAL A 66 -9.16 -12.67 -11.45
C VAL A 66 -10.42 -13.55 -11.51
N ASN A 67 -10.44 -14.61 -10.71
CA ASN A 67 -11.55 -15.52 -10.47
C ASN A 67 -11.89 -15.61 -8.97
N VAL A 68 -12.92 -16.38 -8.65
CA VAL A 68 -13.34 -16.64 -7.26
C VAL A 68 -13.09 -18.12 -6.94
N PRO A 69 -12.45 -18.46 -5.81
CA PRO A 69 -11.74 -17.57 -4.88
C PRO A 69 -10.25 -17.46 -5.23
N ASP A 70 -9.83 -16.34 -5.80
CA ASP A 70 -8.40 -16.04 -5.94
C ASP A 70 -7.88 -15.30 -4.69
N GLU A 71 -6.63 -15.55 -4.35
CA GLU A 71 -5.93 -14.83 -3.29
C GLU A 71 -5.30 -13.55 -3.84
N ILE A 72 -5.24 -12.54 -2.98
CA ILE A 72 -4.60 -11.26 -3.27
C ILE A 72 -3.39 -11.15 -2.35
N VAL A 73 -2.26 -10.75 -2.91
CA VAL A 73 -0.98 -10.64 -2.19
C VAL A 73 -0.53 -9.17 -2.10
N PRO A 74 0.43 -8.83 -1.22
CA PRO A 74 0.96 -7.48 -1.14
C PRO A 74 1.50 -6.99 -2.48
N HIS A 75 1.34 -5.70 -2.76
CA HIS A 75 1.77 -5.03 -4.00
C HIS A 75 1.02 -5.43 -5.27
N ASP A 76 -0.08 -6.18 -5.16
CA ASP A 76 -0.94 -6.46 -6.30
C ASP A 76 -1.58 -5.18 -6.85
N VAL A 77 -1.59 -5.09 -8.18
CA VAL A 77 -2.32 -4.06 -8.92
C VAL A 77 -3.54 -4.70 -9.58
N ILE A 78 -4.72 -4.30 -9.14
CA ILE A 78 -5.99 -4.80 -9.64
C ILE A 78 -6.59 -3.76 -10.59
N GLN A 79 -6.96 -4.21 -11.79
CA GLN A 79 -7.59 -3.38 -12.80
C GLN A 79 -8.95 -3.96 -13.21
N THR A 80 -9.94 -3.08 -13.32
CA THR A 80 -11.30 -3.38 -13.76
C THR A 80 -11.63 -2.59 -15.03
N ASP A 81 -12.22 -3.26 -16.01
CA ASP A 81 -12.71 -2.60 -17.22
C ASP A 81 -14.11 -1.97 -17.00
N GLY A 82 -14.66 -1.36 -18.05
CA GLY A 82 -16.05 -0.89 -18.06
C GLY A 82 -17.04 -2.02 -17.74
N LYS A 83 -18.11 -1.71 -17.00
CA LYS A 83 -19.11 -2.69 -16.54
C LYS A 83 -18.52 -3.87 -15.73
N SER A 84 -17.33 -3.70 -15.17
CA SER A 84 -16.63 -4.72 -14.40
C SER A 84 -16.44 -4.27 -12.96
N ARG A 85 -16.46 -5.21 -12.02
CA ARG A 85 -16.33 -4.96 -10.58
C ARG A 85 -15.70 -6.15 -9.88
N SER A 86 -14.99 -5.88 -8.79
CA SER A 86 -14.44 -6.93 -7.92
C SER A 86 -14.76 -6.63 -6.46
N LYS A 87 -15.00 -7.67 -5.67
CA LYS A 87 -15.16 -7.58 -4.22
C LYS A 87 -14.10 -8.43 -3.55
N ILE A 88 -13.39 -7.86 -2.60
CA ILE A 88 -12.24 -8.47 -1.93
C ILE A 88 -12.44 -8.33 -0.43
N LEU A 89 -12.29 -9.43 0.30
CA LEU A 89 -12.26 -9.45 1.75
C LEU A 89 -10.81 -9.51 2.21
N PHE A 90 -10.38 -8.53 2.99
CA PHE A 90 -9.07 -8.53 3.63
C PHE A 90 -9.10 -9.25 4.98
N GLN A 91 -7.91 -9.67 5.43
CA GLN A 91 -7.74 -10.40 6.70
C GLN A 91 -8.16 -9.60 7.94
N ASP A 92 -8.21 -8.27 7.82
CA ASP A 92 -8.61 -7.33 8.87
C ASP A 92 -10.14 -7.10 8.95
N ASP A 93 -10.93 -7.92 8.26
CA ASP A 93 -12.37 -7.77 8.03
C ASP A 93 -12.78 -6.52 7.22
N THR A 94 -11.85 -5.90 6.47
CA THR A 94 -12.24 -4.89 5.49
C THR A 94 -12.82 -5.53 4.25
N LEU A 95 -14.00 -5.05 3.83
CA LEU A 95 -14.59 -5.42 2.56
C LEU A 95 -14.38 -4.30 1.53
N LEU A 96 -13.54 -4.59 0.55
CA LEU A 96 -13.19 -3.70 -0.55
C LEU A 96 -14.04 -4.02 -1.78
N THR A 97 -14.60 -3.01 -2.42
CA THR A 97 -15.26 -3.12 -3.72
C THR A 97 -14.61 -2.16 -4.70
N ILE A 98 -14.04 -2.73 -5.76
CA ILE A 98 -13.42 -1.98 -6.86
C ILE A 98 -14.48 -1.82 -7.96
N GLY A 99 -14.79 -0.57 -8.28
CA GLY A 99 -15.78 -0.21 -9.30
C GLY A 99 -15.25 -0.42 -10.72
N GLU A 100 -16.02 0.01 -11.71
CA GLU A 100 -15.59 -0.05 -13.12
C GLU A 100 -14.49 0.97 -13.43
N ASN A 101 -13.71 0.72 -14.49
CA ASN A 101 -12.63 1.59 -14.97
C ASN A 101 -11.69 2.01 -13.84
N SER A 102 -11.27 1.07 -13.01
CA SER A 102 -10.50 1.35 -11.81
C SER A 102 -9.15 0.66 -11.83
N ILE A 103 -8.13 1.35 -11.29
CA ILE A 103 -6.79 0.81 -11.08
C ILE A 103 -6.43 1.03 -9.61
N VAL A 104 -6.27 -0.08 -8.88
CA VAL A 104 -6.02 -0.07 -7.43
C VAL A 104 -4.78 -0.89 -7.12
N GLU A 105 -3.80 -0.27 -6.48
CA GLU A 105 -2.62 -0.94 -5.93
C GLU A 105 -2.77 -1.14 -4.42
N ILE A 106 -2.42 -2.32 -3.93
CA ILE A 106 -2.31 -2.62 -2.50
C ILE A 106 -0.88 -2.33 -2.06
N ALA A 107 -0.62 -1.07 -1.71
CA ALA A 107 0.72 -0.57 -1.46
C ALA A 107 1.31 -1.13 -0.15
N GLU A 108 0.50 -1.20 0.90
CA GLU A 108 0.92 -1.70 2.21
C GLU A 108 -0.24 -2.43 2.88
N HIS A 109 0.06 -3.55 3.52
CA HIS A 109 -0.86 -4.26 4.38
C HIS A 109 -0.08 -4.92 5.51
N THR A 110 -0.19 -4.33 6.70
CA THR A 110 0.31 -4.90 7.96
C THR A 110 -0.88 -5.15 8.85
N TYR A 111 -1.02 -6.38 9.31
CA TYR A 111 -2.07 -6.77 10.22
C TYR A 111 -1.48 -7.69 11.28
N ASP A 112 -1.59 -7.25 12.54
CA ASP A 112 -1.21 -8.04 13.70
C ASP A 112 -2.29 -7.94 14.76
N SER A 113 -3.10 -9.00 14.85
CA SER A 113 -4.18 -9.10 15.83
C SER A 113 -3.70 -9.23 17.28
N SER A 114 -2.45 -9.62 17.52
CA SER A 114 -1.92 -9.82 18.88
C SER A 114 -1.64 -8.50 19.61
N VAL A 115 -1.28 -7.47 18.85
CA VAL A 115 -1.01 -6.11 19.34
C VAL A 115 -2.06 -5.10 18.90
N ASP A 116 -3.15 -5.57 18.28
CA ASP A 116 -4.28 -4.76 17.80
C ASP A 116 -3.85 -3.63 16.83
N ILE A 117 -2.88 -3.92 15.95
CA ILE A 117 -2.36 -2.99 14.95
C ILE A 117 -2.77 -3.43 13.55
N ARG A 118 -3.26 -2.45 12.79
CA ARG A 118 -3.52 -2.57 11.35
C ARG A 118 -3.02 -1.34 10.61
N SER A 119 -2.23 -1.52 9.56
CA SER A 119 -1.93 -0.49 8.57
C SER A 119 -2.29 -0.99 7.18
N VAL A 120 -3.26 -0.37 6.54
CA VAL A 120 -3.63 -0.66 5.15
C VAL A 120 -3.52 0.62 4.33
N THR A 121 -2.68 0.59 3.30
CA THR A 121 -2.54 1.68 2.33
C THR A 121 -2.90 1.17 0.95
N LEU A 122 -3.99 1.70 0.40
CA LEU A 122 -4.41 1.49 -0.99
C LEU A 122 -4.08 2.72 -1.82
N LYS A 123 -3.68 2.54 -3.07
CA LYS A 123 -3.57 3.64 -4.05
C LYS A 123 -4.60 3.41 -5.15
N LEU A 124 -5.54 4.33 -5.28
CA LEU A 124 -6.50 4.40 -6.37
C LEU A 124 -5.97 5.39 -7.41
N ALA A 125 -5.43 4.90 -8.52
CA ALA A 125 -4.89 5.77 -9.57
C ALA A 125 -6.00 6.42 -10.40
N GLU A 126 -7.02 5.63 -10.73
CA GLU A 126 -8.20 6.03 -11.50
C GLU A 126 -9.40 5.19 -11.05
N GLY A 127 -10.60 5.75 -11.18
CA GLY A 127 -11.85 5.02 -11.02
C GLY A 127 -12.48 5.22 -9.65
N LYS A 128 -12.99 4.12 -9.06
CA LYS A 128 -13.87 4.15 -7.89
C LYS A 128 -13.58 2.99 -6.96
N LEU A 129 -13.54 3.28 -5.68
CA LEU A 129 -13.27 2.33 -4.63
C LEU A 129 -14.28 2.52 -3.51
N ARG A 130 -14.84 1.44 -2.99
CA ARG A 130 -15.69 1.46 -1.81
C ARG A 130 -15.10 0.54 -0.77
N ALA A 131 -14.98 1.04 0.46
CA ALA A 131 -14.41 0.29 1.57
C ALA A 131 -15.39 0.30 2.75
N LEU A 132 -15.77 -0.90 3.20
CA LEU A 132 -16.39 -1.12 4.49
C LEU A 132 -15.31 -1.59 5.46
N VAL A 133 -14.88 -0.71 6.35
CA VAL A 133 -13.84 -0.97 7.33
C VAL A 133 -14.50 -1.53 8.59
N GLY A 134 -14.47 -2.87 8.74
CA GLY A 134 -15.30 -3.58 9.71
C GLY A 134 -14.89 -3.40 11.16
N ARG A 135 -13.61 -3.62 11.50
CA ARG A 135 -13.11 -3.49 12.87
C ARG A 135 -12.46 -2.13 13.12
N ILE A 136 -12.78 -1.56 14.28
CA ILE A 136 -12.05 -0.45 14.88
C ILE A 136 -10.96 -1.07 15.74
N PHE A 137 -9.72 -0.75 15.42
CA PHE A 137 -8.54 -1.17 16.18
C PHE A 137 -8.15 -0.03 17.12
N GLY A 138 -7.94 -0.34 18.40
CA GLY A 138 -7.58 0.62 19.45
C GLY A 138 -6.08 0.83 19.60
N GLY A 139 -5.24 -0.02 19.00
CA GLY A 139 -3.80 0.14 18.97
C GLY A 139 -3.35 1.47 18.35
N GLN A 140 -2.38 2.13 18.97
CA GLN A 140 -1.78 3.34 18.40
C GLN A 140 -1.20 3.03 17.01
N GLY A 141 -1.57 3.85 16.03
CA GLY A 141 -1.10 3.69 14.65
C GLY A 141 -2.00 2.86 13.74
N SER A 142 -3.18 2.40 14.19
CA SER A 142 -4.10 1.76 13.26
C SER A 142 -4.67 2.76 12.23
N THR A 143 -4.45 2.46 10.96
CA THR A 143 -4.89 3.31 9.85
C THR A 143 -5.40 2.48 8.66
N PHE A 144 -6.44 2.99 8.02
CA PHE A 144 -6.87 2.57 6.70
C PHE A 144 -6.86 3.79 5.80
N ILE A 145 -5.98 3.80 4.80
CA ILE A 145 -5.71 4.95 3.93
C ILE A 145 -5.97 4.58 2.48
N VAL A 146 -6.74 5.41 1.78
CA VAL A 146 -6.87 5.38 0.32
C VAL A 146 -6.21 6.63 -0.24
N ARG A 147 -5.10 6.46 -0.97
CA ARG A 147 -4.41 7.52 -1.70
C ARG A 147 -4.96 7.62 -3.11
N THR A 148 -5.08 8.85 -3.58
CA THR A 148 -5.41 9.21 -4.96
C THR A 148 -4.34 10.18 -5.46
N PRO A 149 -4.28 10.49 -6.76
CA PRO A 149 -3.30 11.44 -7.28
C PRO A 149 -3.37 12.82 -6.64
N THR A 150 -4.55 13.24 -6.18
CA THR A 150 -4.77 14.60 -5.66
C THR A 150 -4.96 14.67 -4.14
N ALA A 151 -5.27 13.55 -3.49
CA ALA A 151 -5.70 13.54 -2.09
C ALA A 151 -5.47 12.18 -1.42
N PHE A 152 -5.66 12.12 -0.11
CA PHE A 152 -5.85 10.84 0.59
C PHE A 152 -7.02 10.89 1.57
N ALA A 153 -7.75 9.79 1.63
CA ALA A 153 -8.81 9.56 2.60
C ALA A 153 -8.29 8.59 3.68
N ALA A 154 -8.55 8.89 4.96
CA ALA A 154 -8.23 7.99 6.05
C ALA A 154 -9.45 7.72 6.92
N SER A 155 -9.59 6.47 7.37
CA SER A 155 -10.63 6.06 8.30
C SER A 155 -10.13 5.03 9.31
N GLN A 156 -10.77 4.98 10.47
CA GLN A 156 -10.53 3.98 11.53
C GLN A 156 -11.66 2.95 11.64
N GLY A 157 -12.77 3.12 10.91
CA GLY A 157 -13.93 2.24 10.99
C GLY A 157 -15.20 2.95 10.54
N THR A 158 -15.49 2.86 9.24
CA THR A 158 -16.70 3.41 8.62
C THR A 158 -16.92 2.77 7.25
N TYR A 159 -17.96 3.23 6.56
CA TYR A 159 -18.28 2.81 5.20
C TYR A 159 -18.21 4.01 4.26
N PHE A 160 -17.33 3.97 3.27
CA PHE A 160 -17.08 5.12 2.42
C PHE A 160 -16.73 4.74 0.98
N VAL A 161 -16.90 5.72 0.09
CA VAL A 161 -16.56 5.63 -1.33
C VAL A 161 -15.53 6.70 -1.64
N VAL A 162 -14.49 6.34 -2.39
CA VAL A 162 -13.49 7.25 -2.97
C VAL A 162 -13.54 7.12 -4.48
N TRP A 163 -13.43 8.22 -5.20
CA TRP A 163 -13.32 8.22 -6.66
C TRP A 163 -12.30 9.23 -7.13
N THR A 164 -11.74 9.00 -8.31
CA THR A 164 -10.78 9.90 -8.95
C THR A 164 -10.74 9.69 -10.46
N ASP A 165 -10.53 10.77 -11.21
CA ASP A 165 -10.20 10.74 -12.64
C ASP A 165 -8.73 11.13 -12.91
N GLY A 166 -7.94 11.28 -11.85
CA GLY A 166 -6.54 11.70 -11.89
C GLY A 166 -6.34 13.20 -11.71
N ALA A 167 -7.33 14.04 -12.06
CA ALA A 167 -7.28 15.49 -11.90
C ALA A 167 -8.11 15.98 -10.70
N MET A 168 -9.18 15.26 -10.36
CA MET A 168 -10.04 15.49 -9.22
C MET A 168 -10.22 14.19 -8.46
N SER A 169 -10.25 14.28 -7.13
CA SER A 169 -10.60 13.17 -6.27
C SER A 169 -11.71 13.56 -5.31
N GLY A 170 -12.58 12.62 -5.00
CA GLY A 170 -13.71 12.82 -4.10
C GLY A 170 -13.89 11.67 -3.15
N VAL A 171 -14.57 11.96 -2.05
CA VAL A 171 -14.92 10.97 -1.03
C VAL A 171 -16.31 11.24 -0.47
N ALA A 172 -17.03 10.17 -0.20
CA ALA A 172 -18.36 10.18 0.42
C ALA A 172 -18.39 9.19 1.57
N ASN A 173 -18.78 9.65 2.76
CA ASN A 173 -19.08 8.79 3.90
C ASN A 173 -20.53 8.30 3.78
N ILE A 174 -20.68 7.05 3.36
CA ILE A 174 -21.99 6.37 3.17
C ILE A 174 -22.36 5.49 4.38
N GLY A 175 -21.56 5.54 5.44
CA GLY A 175 -21.84 4.84 6.68
C GLY A 175 -22.91 5.54 7.51
N THR A 176 -23.29 4.88 8.60
CA THR A 176 -24.18 5.45 9.64
C THR A 176 -23.39 5.94 10.85
N THR A 177 -22.13 5.52 11.00
CA THR A 177 -21.23 5.84 12.10
C THR A 177 -19.79 5.99 11.61
N GLY A 178 -18.94 6.58 12.44
CA GLY A 178 -17.53 6.81 12.11
C GLY A 178 -17.32 8.01 11.18
N GLN A 179 -16.07 8.46 11.11
CA GLN A 179 -15.68 9.62 10.32
C GLN A 179 -14.64 9.21 9.27
N VAL A 180 -14.56 10.01 8.20
CA VAL A 180 -13.51 9.92 7.19
C VAL A 180 -12.79 11.26 7.15
N SER A 181 -11.48 11.26 7.34
CA SER A 181 -10.67 12.45 7.07
C SER A 181 -10.23 12.45 5.61
N PHE A 182 -10.29 13.61 4.98
CA PHE A 182 -9.89 13.80 3.59
C PHE A 182 -8.92 14.96 3.49
N THR A 183 -7.73 14.69 2.98
CA THR A 183 -6.64 15.67 2.93
C THR A 183 -6.20 15.90 1.50
N SER A 184 -6.18 17.17 1.10
CA SER A 184 -5.64 17.64 -0.17
C SER A 184 -5.08 19.06 0.01
N GLY A 185 -4.12 19.48 -0.81
CA GLY A 185 -3.57 20.85 -0.77
C GLY A 185 -3.16 21.33 0.63
N SER A 186 -2.57 20.45 1.45
CA SER A 186 -2.20 20.67 2.86
C SER A 186 -3.33 20.95 3.85
N ARG A 187 -4.59 20.76 3.45
CA ARG A 187 -5.76 20.94 4.31
C ARG A 187 -6.55 19.66 4.43
N THR A 188 -6.99 19.39 5.65
CA THR A 188 -7.82 18.24 5.99
C THR A 188 -9.23 18.71 6.33
N VAL A 189 -10.22 18.03 5.77
CA VAL A 189 -11.62 18.14 6.18
C VAL A 189 -12.08 16.79 6.72
N VAL A 190 -13.06 16.80 7.61
CA VAL A 190 -13.60 15.59 8.21
C VAL A 190 -15.05 15.44 7.77
N LEU A 191 -15.40 14.24 7.32
CA LEU A 191 -16.72 13.90 6.81
C LEU A 191 -17.45 13.02 7.83
N ASN A 192 -18.57 13.54 8.32
CA ASN A 192 -19.54 12.78 9.08
C ASN A 192 -20.37 11.87 8.16
N PRO A 193 -21.09 10.88 8.73
CA PRO A 193 -22.06 10.07 8.01
C PRO A 193 -22.99 10.90 7.12
N GLY A 194 -23.15 10.48 5.86
CA GLY A 194 -24.00 11.17 4.89
C GLY A 194 -23.41 12.46 4.32
N GLN A 195 -22.09 12.68 4.45
CA GLN A 195 -21.41 13.81 3.82
C GLN A 195 -20.46 13.37 2.70
N PHE A 196 -20.19 14.28 1.78
CA PHE A 196 -19.18 14.14 0.74
C PHE A 196 -18.34 15.41 0.57
N THR A 197 -17.16 15.27 -0.04
CA THR A 197 -16.34 16.40 -0.51
C THR A 197 -15.54 15.99 -1.74
N VAL A 198 -15.00 16.98 -2.44
CA VAL A 198 -14.11 16.84 -3.59
C VAL A 198 -12.92 17.79 -3.47
N ALA A 199 -11.81 17.43 -4.12
CA ALA A 199 -10.64 18.27 -4.27
C ALA A 199 -10.07 18.10 -5.69
N ALA A 200 -9.71 19.22 -6.33
CA ALA A 200 -8.90 19.19 -7.53
C ALA A 200 -7.40 19.11 -7.16
N ALA A 201 -6.56 18.71 -8.11
CA ALA A 201 -5.11 18.64 -7.93
C ALA A 201 -4.53 19.91 -7.28
N HIS A 202 -3.76 19.72 -6.21
CA HIS A 202 -3.08 20.78 -5.45
C HIS A 202 -4.00 21.81 -4.77
N THR A 203 -5.31 21.59 -4.74
CA THR A 203 -6.26 22.49 -4.06
C THR A 203 -6.72 21.92 -2.73
N ALA A 204 -7.18 22.78 -1.83
CA ALA A 204 -7.81 22.34 -0.60
C ALA A 204 -9.16 21.66 -0.90
N PRO A 205 -9.59 20.68 -0.08
CA PRO A 205 -10.93 20.12 -0.22
C PRO A 205 -12.01 21.18 -0.07
N ALA A 206 -13.10 21.00 -0.83
CA ALA A 206 -14.31 21.77 -0.62
C ALA A 206 -14.89 21.52 0.78
N THR A 207 -15.71 22.44 1.27
CA THR A 207 -16.43 22.23 2.52
C THR A 207 -17.36 21.02 2.40
N PRO A 208 -17.32 20.05 3.34
CA PRO A 208 -18.18 18.89 3.31
C PRO A 208 -19.67 19.25 3.16
N SER A 209 -20.34 18.58 2.23
CA SER A 209 -21.74 18.83 1.86
C SER A 209 -22.57 17.56 2.05
N SER A 210 -23.90 17.70 2.16
CA SER A 210 -24.79 16.54 2.35
C SER A 210 -24.86 15.68 1.10
N LEU A 211 -24.82 14.37 1.27
CA LEU A 211 -25.04 13.39 0.20
C LEU A 211 -26.49 13.42 -0.30
N VAL A 212 -27.43 13.89 0.52
CA VAL A 212 -28.84 14.05 0.12
C VAL A 212 -28.94 15.21 -0.86
N GLY A 213 -29.38 14.93 -2.08
CA GLY A 213 -29.41 15.91 -3.16
C GLY A 213 -28.03 16.18 -3.79
N ALA A 214 -27.06 15.28 -3.58
CA ALA A 214 -25.75 15.42 -4.19
C ALA A 214 -25.82 15.48 -5.72
N PRO A 215 -24.84 16.11 -6.38
CA PRO A 215 -24.72 16.12 -7.83
C PRO A 215 -24.66 14.70 -8.44
N ALA A 216 -25.02 14.59 -9.72
CA ALA A 216 -25.22 13.30 -10.39
C ALA A 216 -23.94 12.43 -10.45
N ASP A 217 -22.78 13.05 -10.61
CA ASP A 217 -21.46 12.41 -10.61
C ASP A 217 -21.13 11.76 -9.26
N VAL A 218 -21.44 12.43 -8.14
CA VAL A 218 -21.29 11.89 -6.79
C VAL A 218 -22.23 10.70 -6.57
N ASN A 219 -23.51 10.84 -6.94
CA ASN A 219 -24.48 9.75 -6.84
C ASN A 219 -24.09 8.55 -7.70
N GLN A 220 -23.54 8.79 -8.90
CA GLN A 220 -23.01 7.73 -9.76
C GLN A 220 -21.79 7.06 -9.14
N ALA A 221 -20.87 7.82 -8.53
CA ALA A 221 -19.71 7.25 -7.87
C ALA A 221 -20.11 6.28 -6.75
N VAL A 222 -21.14 6.65 -5.97
CA VAL A 222 -21.75 5.76 -4.99
C VAL A 222 -22.43 4.58 -5.70
N ALA A 223 -23.39 4.79 -6.59
CA ALA A 223 -24.15 3.69 -7.20
C ALA A 223 -23.30 2.67 -7.99
N LEU A 224 -22.25 3.12 -8.68
CA LEU A 224 -21.38 2.26 -9.49
C LEU A 224 -20.45 1.38 -8.66
N THR A 225 -20.28 1.71 -7.38
CA THR A 225 -19.58 0.86 -6.41
C THR A 225 -20.53 -0.02 -5.59
N GLU A 226 -21.83 0.04 -5.85
CA GLU A 226 -22.82 -0.83 -5.21
C GLU A 226 -22.88 -2.19 -5.91
N PHE A 227 -22.55 -3.25 -5.17
CA PHE A 227 -22.80 -4.62 -5.61
C PHE A 227 -24.25 -4.98 -5.24
N LYS A 228 -25.14 -5.10 -6.23
CA LYS A 228 -26.44 -5.75 -6.02
C LYS A 228 -26.20 -7.24 -5.76
N ASP A 229 -26.88 -7.81 -4.76
CA ASP A 229 -26.65 -9.16 -4.18
C ASP A 229 -26.67 -10.37 -5.14
N ALA A 230 -26.89 -10.15 -6.44
CA ALA A 230 -27.06 -11.21 -7.44
C ALA A 230 -25.79 -12.06 -7.73
N PHE A 231 -24.61 -11.67 -7.24
CA PHE A 231 -23.32 -12.31 -7.58
C PHE A 231 -22.51 -12.79 -6.37
N ILE A 232 -23.16 -13.00 -5.22
CA ILE A 232 -22.46 -13.39 -3.99
C ILE A 232 -22.23 -14.91 -3.99
N SER A 233 -20.96 -15.33 -4.05
CA SER A 233 -20.54 -16.72 -3.84
C SER A 233 -20.88 -17.19 -2.41
N GLU A 234 -21.01 -18.50 -2.18
CA GLU A 234 -21.45 -19.04 -0.88
C GLU A 234 -20.52 -18.64 0.28
N SER A 235 -19.20 -18.66 0.05
CA SER A 235 -18.17 -18.15 0.96
C SER A 235 -18.37 -16.66 1.30
N ALA A 236 -18.64 -15.83 0.28
CA ALA A 236 -18.89 -14.41 0.48
C ALA A 236 -20.16 -14.13 1.29
N LYS A 237 -21.21 -14.95 1.15
CA LYS A 237 -22.42 -14.86 1.99
C LYS A 237 -22.10 -15.17 3.45
N ASP A 238 -21.27 -16.17 3.72
CA ASP A 238 -20.92 -16.56 5.08
C ASP A 238 -20.03 -15.53 5.77
N VAL A 239 -19.08 -14.94 5.03
CA VAL A 239 -18.30 -13.78 5.48
C VAL A 239 -19.22 -12.60 5.81
N LEU A 240 -20.12 -12.24 4.90
CA LEU A 240 -21.06 -11.13 5.11
C LEU A 240 -21.98 -11.38 6.30
N ARG A 241 -22.51 -12.61 6.46
CA ARG A 241 -23.28 -13.00 7.66
C ARG A 241 -22.44 -12.91 8.93
N GLY A 242 -21.15 -13.25 8.87
CA GLY A 242 -20.23 -13.10 10.00
C GLY A 242 -20.03 -11.64 10.40
N LEU A 243 -19.87 -10.74 9.43
CA LEU A 243 -19.79 -9.29 9.67
C LEU A 243 -21.10 -8.72 10.23
N ASP A 244 -22.24 -9.13 9.69
CA ASP A 244 -23.56 -8.66 10.13
C ASP A 244 -23.91 -9.18 11.54
N ARG A 245 -23.47 -10.40 11.90
CA ARG A 245 -23.59 -10.92 13.27
C ARG A 245 -22.68 -10.22 14.28
N ARG A 246 -21.58 -9.60 13.85
CA ARG A 246 -20.71 -8.76 14.69
C ARG A 246 -21.25 -7.34 14.89
N ARG A 247 -22.32 -6.94 14.19
CA ARG A 247 -23.10 -5.74 14.53
C ARG A 247 -23.94 -6.00 15.78
N GLU A 248 -23.32 -5.95 16.95
CA GLU A 248 -24.07 -5.55 18.12
C GLU A 248 -24.61 -4.13 17.87
N PRO A 249 -25.88 -3.83 18.18
CA PRO A 249 -26.33 -2.46 18.18
C PRO A 249 -25.46 -1.71 19.18
N VAL A 250 -24.70 -0.73 18.70
CA VAL A 250 -24.05 0.25 19.58
C VAL A 250 -25.19 0.99 20.27
N ALA A 251 -25.64 0.45 21.39
CA ALA A 251 -26.58 1.10 22.28
C ALA A 251 -26.02 2.50 22.54
N ALA A 252 -26.87 3.50 22.33
CA ALA A 252 -26.56 4.92 22.40
C ALA A 252 -25.65 5.23 23.60
N MET A 253 -24.35 5.28 23.36
CA MET A 253 -23.40 5.76 24.35
C MET A 253 -23.61 7.27 24.37
N GLN A 254 -24.34 7.77 25.37
CA GLN A 254 -24.68 9.18 25.53
C GLN A 254 -23.43 10.06 25.37
N TRP A 255 -23.39 10.83 24.29
CA TRP A 255 -22.31 11.74 23.90
C TRP A 255 -22.27 13.04 24.72
N SER A 256 -22.61 13.01 26.01
CA SER A 256 -22.67 14.23 26.82
C SER A 256 -21.33 14.66 27.46
N ASN A 257 -20.25 13.87 27.34
CA ASN A 257 -19.00 14.13 28.10
C ASN A 257 -17.72 14.35 27.28
N LEU A 258 -17.78 14.57 25.97
CA LEU A 258 -16.58 14.88 25.16
C LEU A 258 -16.33 16.38 24.92
N ALA A 259 -17.11 17.26 25.58
CA ALA A 259 -16.85 18.72 25.59
C ALA A 259 -15.71 19.13 26.54
N ALA A 260 -15.03 18.19 27.19
CA ALA A 260 -13.97 18.45 28.17
C ALA A 260 -12.68 17.69 27.87
N MET A 261 -12.08 17.91 26.69
CA MET A 261 -10.64 17.67 26.49
C MET A 261 -10.01 18.82 25.70
N HIS A 262 -9.59 19.82 26.49
CA HIS A 262 -8.40 20.66 26.35
C HIS A 262 -8.14 21.41 25.04
N THR A 263 -8.66 22.64 24.98
CA THR A 263 -7.82 23.80 24.62
C THR A 263 -6.73 23.97 25.68
N PRO A 264 -5.42 23.95 25.34
CA PRO A 264 -4.39 24.25 26.32
C PRO A 264 -4.40 25.74 26.68
N PRO A 265 -4.52 26.14 27.96
CA PRO A 265 -4.16 27.48 28.37
C PRO A 265 -2.64 27.61 28.48
N ALA A 266 -2.10 28.72 27.99
CA ALA A 266 -0.79 29.20 28.41
C ALA A 266 -0.83 29.49 29.92
N VAL A 267 0.26 29.19 30.66
CA VAL A 267 0.82 30.00 31.76
C VAL A 267 2.04 29.29 32.39
N ILE A 268 2.96 30.14 32.83
CA ILE A 268 4.30 29.95 33.37
C ILE A 268 4.27 29.62 34.88
N SER A 269 5.34 28.95 35.35
CA SER A 269 5.90 28.94 36.72
C SER A 269 5.33 27.97 37.77
N GLY A 270 6.24 27.23 38.41
CA GLY A 270 6.02 26.58 39.71
C GLY A 270 6.69 25.22 39.85
N ALA A 271 7.83 25.17 40.53
CA ALA A 271 8.69 24.00 40.68
C ALA A 271 8.13 22.91 41.61
N VAL A 272 8.24 21.64 41.19
CA VAL A 272 8.58 20.46 42.01
C VAL A 272 9.28 19.44 41.09
N THR A 273 10.49 19.02 41.44
CA THR A 273 11.32 18.08 40.66
C THR A 273 10.82 16.62 40.74
N PRO A 274 10.64 15.91 39.62
CA PRO A 274 10.45 14.46 39.61
C PRO A 274 11.80 13.68 39.63
N PRO A 275 11.80 12.39 40.04
CA PRO A 275 13.02 11.60 40.25
C PRO A 275 13.74 11.26 38.94
N VAL A 276 15.08 11.31 38.99
CA VAL A 276 15.99 10.99 37.89
C VAL A 276 16.04 9.47 37.68
N ILE A 277 15.58 9.01 36.52
CA ILE A 277 15.81 7.65 36.02
C ILE A 277 17.10 7.69 35.18
N PRO A 278 18.13 6.87 35.48
CA PRO A 278 19.35 6.86 34.67
C PRO A 278 19.08 6.24 33.29
N PRO A 279 19.68 6.78 32.21
CA PRO A 279 19.51 6.25 30.86
C PRO A 279 20.20 4.88 30.70
N PRO A 280 19.70 4.01 29.79
CA PRO A 280 20.28 2.70 29.51
C PRO A 280 21.69 2.81 28.89
N PRO A 281 22.54 1.77 29.04
CA PRO A 281 23.90 1.77 28.50
C PRO A 281 23.89 1.84 26.96
N VAL A 282 24.61 2.81 26.42
CA VAL A 282 24.76 3.04 24.99
C VAL A 282 25.74 2.02 24.42
N HIS A 283 25.28 1.14 23.53
CA HIS A 283 26.19 0.37 22.69
C HIS A 283 26.89 1.33 21.72
N ALA A 284 28.21 1.49 21.90
CA ALA A 284 29.05 2.28 21.00
C ALA A 284 29.06 1.63 19.61
N SER A 285 28.43 2.29 18.64
CA SER A 285 28.63 1.99 17.22
C SER A 285 30.03 2.45 16.79
N PRO A 286 30.70 1.75 15.85
CA PRO A 286 32.05 2.09 15.43
C PRO A 286 32.11 3.49 14.78
N VAL A 287 33.08 4.27 15.23
CA VAL A 287 33.40 5.62 14.80
C VAL A 287 33.69 5.63 13.29
N SER A 288 32.92 6.40 12.53
CA SER A 288 33.25 6.72 11.14
C SER A 288 34.47 7.66 11.10
N PRO A 289 35.41 7.51 10.15
CA PRO A 289 36.57 8.38 10.05
C PRO A 289 36.18 9.84 9.72
N PRO A 290 37.02 10.82 10.10
CA PRO A 290 36.71 12.23 9.94
C PRO A 290 36.55 12.63 8.47
N VAL A 291 35.48 13.39 8.20
CA VAL A 291 35.19 14.02 6.92
C VAL A 291 36.30 15.04 6.59
N PRO A 292 36.88 15.04 5.38
CA PRO A 292 37.86 16.05 4.97
C PRO A 292 37.21 17.45 4.91
N PRO A 293 37.96 18.53 5.19
CA PRO A 293 37.42 19.88 5.19
C PRO A 293 36.85 20.27 3.82
N ALA A 294 35.70 20.94 3.85
CA ALA A 294 34.99 21.42 2.68
C ALA A 294 35.91 22.28 1.78
N SER A 295 35.83 22.04 0.47
CA SER A 295 36.49 22.88 -0.52
C SER A 295 36.03 24.35 -0.38
N PRO A 296 36.92 25.33 -0.55
CA PRO A 296 36.54 26.75 -0.47
C PRO A 296 35.46 27.08 -1.51
N PRO A 297 34.53 28.00 -1.18
CA PRO A 297 33.46 28.37 -2.09
C PRO A 297 34.03 28.92 -3.40
N ARG A 298 33.51 28.42 -4.53
CA ARG A 298 33.84 28.90 -5.87
C ARG A 298 33.53 30.41 -5.95
N PRO A 299 34.40 31.23 -6.57
CA PRO A 299 34.13 32.66 -6.75
C PRO A 299 32.79 32.86 -7.46
N VAL A 300 31.93 33.69 -6.86
CA VAL A 300 30.66 34.10 -7.45
C VAL A 300 30.97 34.86 -8.74
N ALA A 301 30.41 34.40 -9.86
CA ALA A 301 30.56 35.10 -11.14
C ALA A 301 29.99 36.52 -11.03
N PRO A 302 30.62 37.54 -11.64
CA PRO A 302 30.10 38.91 -11.60
C PRO A 302 28.71 38.96 -12.26
N PRO A 303 27.82 39.86 -11.78
CA PRO A 303 26.48 39.99 -12.33
C PRO A 303 26.54 40.36 -13.82
N SER A 304 25.64 39.78 -14.60
CA SER A 304 25.50 40.06 -16.03
C SER A 304 25.21 41.55 -16.25
N PRO A 305 25.79 42.19 -17.30
CA PRO A 305 25.51 43.58 -17.59
C PRO A 305 24.02 43.79 -17.91
N PRO A 306 23.45 44.97 -17.58
CA PRO A 306 22.05 45.25 -17.86
C PRO A 306 21.76 45.20 -19.37
N PRO A 307 20.55 44.79 -19.78
CA PRO A 307 20.18 44.75 -21.19
C PRO A 307 20.23 46.16 -21.80
N THR A 308 20.77 46.25 -23.02
CA THR A 308 20.85 47.49 -23.79
C THR A 308 19.45 48.06 -24.03
N PRO A 309 19.20 49.36 -23.84
CA PRO A 309 17.90 49.96 -24.10
C PRO A 309 17.50 49.80 -25.59
N PRO A 310 16.21 49.64 -25.89
CA PRO A 310 15.74 49.51 -27.26
C PRO A 310 16.03 50.77 -28.07
N ILE A 311 16.48 50.58 -29.32
CA ILE A 311 16.76 51.66 -30.27
C ILE A 311 15.43 52.38 -30.58
N PRO A 312 15.36 53.72 -30.47
CA PRO A 312 14.15 54.46 -30.79
C PRO A 312 13.79 54.33 -32.28
N PRO A 313 12.50 54.31 -32.62
CA PRO A 313 12.07 54.24 -34.02
C PRO A 313 12.50 55.49 -34.79
N PRO A 314 12.78 55.37 -36.11
CA PRO A 314 13.14 56.52 -36.93
C PRO A 314 11.99 57.54 -37.00
N PRO A 315 12.31 58.84 -37.15
CA PRO A 315 11.29 59.88 -37.21
C PRO A 315 10.41 59.73 -38.45
N PRO A 316 9.12 60.11 -38.38
CA PRO A 316 8.22 60.05 -39.53
C PRO A 316 8.67 61.03 -40.63
N PRO A 317 8.42 60.70 -41.91
CA PRO A 317 8.76 61.58 -43.01
C PRO A 317 7.96 62.90 -42.93
N PRO A 318 8.55 64.02 -43.40
CA PRO A 318 7.91 65.33 -43.32
C PRO A 318 6.60 65.34 -44.13
N THR A 319 5.52 65.75 -43.48
CA THR A 319 4.23 65.97 -44.12
C THR A 319 4.30 67.25 -44.96
N ILE A 320 4.27 67.10 -46.27
CA ILE A 320 4.09 68.23 -47.19
C ILE A 320 2.62 68.66 -47.08
N ARG A 321 2.38 69.93 -46.73
CA ARG A 321 1.06 70.57 -46.77
C ARG A 321 0.65 70.88 -48.20
#